data_AF-V6JMX7-F1
#
_entry.id   AF-V6JMX7-F1
#
_cell.length_a   1.000
_cell.length_b   1.000
_cell.length_c   1.000
_cell.angle_alpha   90.00
_cell.angle_beta   90.00
_cell.angle_gamma   90.00
#
_symmetry.space_group_name_H-M   'P 1'
#
loop_
_entity.id
_entity.type
_entity.pdbx_description
1 polymer ?
#
loop_
_entity_poly.entity_id
_entity_poly.type
_entity_poly.pdbx_seq_one_letter_code
_entity_poly.pdbx_strand_id
1 'polypeptide(L)' 'MTAFNEYPEKVFRVRELHEHLGLPTDEPSVNVTRSRLGRLVRQGTLEQPSRGRYKKRT' A
#
# COMPACT_ATOMS: atom_id res chain seq x y z
N MET A 1 -7.60 -11.13 -3.67
CA MET A 1 -6.15 -11.12 -3.47
C MET A 1 -5.69 -9.67 -3.36
N THR A 2 -4.77 -9.33 -2.45
CA THR A 2 -4.24 -7.97 -2.37
C THR A 2 -3.16 -7.79 -3.44
N ALA A 3 -3.06 -6.61 -4.06
CA ALA A 3 -2.02 -6.30 -5.07
C ALA A 3 -0.59 -6.65 -4.61
N PHE A 4 -0.32 -6.57 -3.30
CA PHE A 4 0.97 -6.97 -2.72
C PHE A 4 1.25 -8.48 -2.79
N ASN A 5 0.24 -9.35 -2.80
CA ASN A 5 0.44 -10.79 -2.97
C ASN A 5 0.66 -11.15 -4.45
N GLU A 6 0.06 -10.40 -5.37
CA GLU A 6 0.25 -10.60 -6.82
C GLU A 6 1.60 -10.04 -7.28
N TYR A 7 2.07 -8.97 -6.65
CA TYR A 7 3.34 -8.32 -6.94
C TYR A 7 4.18 -8.17 -5.66
N PRO A 8 4.71 -9.27 -5.09
CA PRO A 8 5.42 -9.23 -3.80
C PRO A 8 6.66 -8.34 -3.83
N GLU A 9 7.37 -8.32 -4.94
CA GLU A 9 8.58 -7.51 -5.14
C GLU A 9 8.30 -6.04 -5.47
N LYS A 10 7.06 -5.70 -5.84
CA LYS A 10 6.70 -4.34 -6.24
C LYS A 10 6.50 -3.46 -5.02
N VAL A 11 7.19 -2.33 -5.03
CA VAL A 11 6.99 -1.26 -4.06
C VAL A 11 5.93 -0.31 -4.59
N PHE A 12 4.86 -0.11 -3.82
CA PHE A 12 3.79 0.81 -4.18
C PHE A 12 3.82 2.08 -3.34
N ARG A 13 3.63 3.24 -3.98
CA ARG A 13 3.04 4.41 -3.31
C ARG A 13 1.53 4.24 -3.19
N VAL A 14 0.90 4.97 -2.28
CA VAL A 14 -0.56 4.87 -2.08
C VAL A 14 -1.34 5.26 -3.34
N ARG A 15 -0.92 6.31 -4.06
CA ARG A 15 -1.59 6.74 -5.30
C ARG A 15 -1.41 5.72 -6.43
N GLU A 16 -0.20 5.19 -6.59
CA GLU A 16 0.09 4.11 -7.57
C GLU A 16 -0.72 2.83 -7.25
N LEU A 17 -0.89 2.50 -5.97
CA LEU A 17 -1.76 1.39 -5.55
C LEU A 17 -3.22 1.65 -5.93
N HIS A 18 -3.70 2.88 -5.76
CA HIS A 18 -5.07 3.25 -6.15
C HIS A 18 -5.24 3.19 -7.67
N GLU A 19 -4.33 3.75 -8.45
CA GLU A 19 -4.34 3.66 -9.91
C GLU A 19 -4.36 2.20 -10.38
N HIS A 20 -3.52 1.35 -9.78
CA HIS A 20 -3.45 -0.07 -10.12
C HIS A 20 -4.74 -0.83 -9.79
N LEU A 21 -5.44 -0.43 -8.73
CA LEU A 21 -6.68 -1.06 -8.28
C LEU A 21 -7.94 -0.36 -8.85
N GLY A 22 -7.79 0.69 -9.66
CA GLY A 22 -8.92 1.50 -10.13
C GLY A 22 -9.68 2.23 -9.02
N LEU A 23 -9.01 2.55 -7.90
CA LEU A 23 -9.61 3.23 -6.75
C LEU A 23 -9.52 4.76 -6.86
N PRO A 24 -10.46 5.51 -6.24
CA PRO A 24 -10.43 6.97 -6.23
C PRO A 24 -9.14 7.55 -5.65
N THR A 25 -8.52 8.50 -6.32
CA THR A 25 -7.27 9.14 -5.89
C THR A 25 -7.49 10.48 -5.16
N ASP A 26 -8.70 10.75 -4.71
CA ASP A 26 -8.99 11.92 -3.87
C ASP A 26 -8.30 11.79 -2.49
N GLU A 27 -8.00 12.93 -1.88
CA GLU A 27 -7.18 12.99 -0.68
C GLU A 27 -7.80 12.23 0.52
N PRO A 28 -9.13 12.29 0.78
CA PRO A 28 -9.77 11.43 1.78
C PRO A 28 -9.53 9.93 1.54
N SER A 29 -9.77 9.45 0.32
CA SER A 29 -9.57 8.04 -0.06
C SER A 29 -8.12 7.60 0.14
N VAL A 30 -7.16 8.43 -0.30
CA VAL A 30 -5.72 8.18 -0.15
C VAL A 30 -5.30 8.14 1.33
N ASN A 31 -5.84 9.02 2.18
CA ASN A 31 -5.48 9.09 3.60
C ASN A 31 -6.01 7.88 4.40
N VAL A 32 -7.20 7.38 4.07
CA VAL A 32 -7.74 6.15 4.65
C VAL A 32 -6.84 4.97 4.30
N THR A 33 -6.47 4.81 3.03
CA THR A 33 -5.58 3.72 2.61
C THR A 33 -4.20 3.85 3.24
N ARG A 34 -3.62 5.06 3.30
CA ARG A 34 -2.34 5.31 3.97
C ARG A 34 -2.34 4.84 5.42
N SER A 35 -3.41 5.16 6.16
CA SER A 35 -3.58 4.73 7.56
C SER A 35 -3.68 3.21 7.68
N ARG A 36 -4.45 2.55 6.79
CA ARG A 36 -4.57 1.09 6.75
C ARG A 36 -3.24 0.41 6.43
N LEU A 37 -2.49 0.91 5.45
CA LEU A 37 -1.18 0.38 5.09
C LEU A 37 -0.18 0.55 6.25
N GLY A 38 -0.22 1.69 6.95
CA GLY A 38 0.58 1.89 8.17
C GLY A 38 0.27 0.87 9.26
N ARG A 39 -1.00 0.50 9.44
CA ARG A 39 -1.41 -0.58 10.37
C ARG A 39 -0.86 -1.94 9.92
N LEU A 40 -0.95 -2.27 8.63
CA LEU A 40 -0.44 -3.54 8.09
C LEU A 40 1.09 -3.67 8.21
N VAL A 41 1.82 -2.55 8.13
CA VAL A 41 3.26 -2.52 8.42
C VAL A 41 3.52 -2.82 9.89
N ARG A 42 2.78 -2.20 10.82
CA ARG A 42 2.91 -2.48 12.26
C ARG A 42 2.54 -3.93 12.63
N GLN A 43 1.64 -4.55 11.88
CA GLN A 43 1.28 -5.97 12.04
C GLN A 43 2.29 -6.93 11.38
N GLY A 44 3.31 -6.40 10.69
CA GLY A 44 4.32 -7.21 10.02
C GLY A 44 3.81 -7.94 8.77
N THR A 45 2.69 -7.52 8.19
CA THR A 45 2.19 -8.07 6.92
C THR A 45 2.83 -7.40 5.71
N LEU A 46 3.14 -6.11 5.84
CA LEU A 46 3.84 -5.31 4.85
C LEU A 46 5.14 -4.76 5.44
N GLU A 47 6.05 -4.38 4.56
CA GLU A 47 7.24 -3.61 4.90
C GLU A 47 7.12 -2.19 4.37
N GLN A 48 7.76 -1.25 5.05
CA GLN A 48 7.88 0.14 4.63
C GLN A 48 9.35 0.46 4.30
N PRO A 49 9.80 0.22 3.06
CA PRO A 49 11.19 0.46 2.68
C PRO A 49 11.58 1.95 2.74
N SER A 50 10.61 2.85 2.54
CA SER A 50 10.79 4.29 2.76
C SER A 50 9.44 4.93 3.10
N ARG A 51 9.45 6.15 3.64
CA ARG A 51 8.22 6.88 3.97
C ARG A 51 7.25 6.92 2.78
N GLY A 52 6.01 6.47 3.01
CA GLY A 52 4.94 6.46 2.00
C GLY A 52 5.08 5.39 0.91
N ARG A 53 6.03 4.46 1.05
CA ARG A 53 6.19 3.30 0.18
C ARG A 53 5.92 2.02 0.93
N TYR A 54 5.29 1.06 0.28
CA TYR A 54 4.85 -0.19 0.89
C TYR A 54 5.19 -1.37 -0.02
N LYS A 55 5.64 -2.49 0.55
CA LYS A 55 5.95 -3.75 -0.14
C LYS A 55 5.39 -4.90 0.68
N LYS A 56 5.13 -6.05 0.04
CA LYS A 56 4.89 -7.30 0.76
C LYS A 56 6.09 -7.65 1.64
N ARG A 57 5.82 -8.05 2.88
CA ARG A 57 6.85 -8.70 3.71
C ARG A 57 7.03 -10.13 3.21
N THR A 58 8.24 -10.44 2.76
CA THR A 58 8.65 -11.78 2.32
C THR A 58 9.08 -12.63 3.51
#